data_AF-A0A820YCD5-F1
#
_entry.id   AF-A0A820YCD5-F1
#
_cell.length_a   1.000
_cell.length_b   1.000
_cell.length_c   1.000
_cell.angle_alpha   90.00
_cell.angle_beta   90.00
_cell.angle_gamma   90.00
#
_symmetry.space_group_name_H-M   'P 1'
#
loop_
_entity.id
_entity.type
_entity.pdbx_description
1 polymer ?
#
loop_
_entity_poly.entity_id
_entity_poly.type
_entity_poly.pdbx_seq_one_letter_code
_entity_poly.pdbx_strand_id
1 'polypeptide(L)'
;MASYSNKITSYNLDIYRDPNSQENFTDKVDHNGTNLVTIVGRDVGDFAREVMRVLYSEEERKTHILPPGRSHLSRKPLDSNRFALLNDAVRVKYRLSKHLYDDFFKYHLRPKLSDFLVEERRRE
;
A
#
# COMPACT_ATOMS: atom_id res chain seq x y z
N MET A 1 31.88 -25.07 -12.84
CA MET A 1 31.29 -23.97 -12.02
C MET A 1 30.55 -23.05 -12.98
N ALA A 2 29.23 -23.07 -12.98
CA ALA A 2 28.41 -22.27 -13.90
C ALA A 2 28.16 -20.88 -13.31
N SER A 3 28.56 -19.85 -14.08
CA SER A 3 28.34 -18.44 -13.78
C SER A 3 26.93 -18.05 -14.19
N TYR A 4 26.05 -17.77 -13.22
CA TYR A 4 24.69 -17.28 -13.50
C TYR A 4 24.75 -15.78 -13.77
N SER A 5 24.76 -15.44 -15.06
CA SER A 5 24.52 -14.09 -15.57
C SER A 5 23.09 -13.67 -15.26
N ASN A 6 22.90 -12.75 -14.32
CA ASN A 6 21.62 -12.10 -14.06
C ASN A 6 21.31 -11.15 -15.23
N LYS A 7 20.60 -11.66 -16.23
CA LYS A 7 19.88 -10.82 -17.20
C LYS A 7 18.70 -10.19 -16.47
N ILE A 8 18.89 -8.96 -16.01
CA ILE A 8 17.79 -8.10 -15.57
C ILE A 8 17.01 -7.74 -16.83
N THR A 9 15.85 -8.37 -16.99
CA THR A 9 14.89 -8.06 -18.04
C THR A 9 14.37 -6.63 -17.80
N SER A 10 14.76 -5.71 -18.68
CA SER A 10 14.25 -4.35 -18.74
C SER A 10 12.78 -4.38 -19.17
N TYR A 11 11.87 -4.55 -18.21
CA TYR A 11 10.46 -4.30 -18.45
C TYR A 11 10.23 -2.79 -18.50
N ASN A 12 9.54 -2.35 -19.55
CA ASN A 12 9.22 -0.97 -19.90
C ASN A 12 8.91 -0.10 -18.66
N LEU A 13 9.85 0.78 -18.33
CA LEU A 13 9.80 1.75 -17.23
C LEU A 13 8.95 2.99 -17.53
N ASP A 14 8.36 3.10 -18.72
CA ASP A 14 7.71 4.32 -19.20
C ASP A 14 6.26 4.52 -18.69
N ILE A 15 5.71 3.57 -17.95
CA ILE A 15 4.28 3.59 -17.56
C ILE A 15 4.01 4.26 -16.19
N TYR A 16 5.06 4.71 -15.48
CA TYR A 16 4.92 5.27 -14.12
C TYR A 16 5.64 6.62 -13.94
N ARG A 17 5.65 7.45 -14.99
CA ARG A 17 5.92 8.88 -14.83
C ARG A 17 4.59 9.59 -14.55
N ASP A 18 4.31 9.86 -13.29
CA ASP A 18 3.38 10.95 -12.97
C ASP A 18 4.04 12.27 -13.40
N PRO A 19 3.50 13.00 -14.37
CA PRO A 19 4.13 14.21 -14.91
C PRO A 19 4.23 15.35 -13.88
N ASN A 20 3.59 15.25 -12.71
CA ASN A 20 3.63 16.24 -11.63
C ASN A 20 4.46 15.80 -10.41
N SER A 21 5.04 14.60 -10.43
CA SER A 21 5.90 14.08 -9.37
C SER A 21 7.36 14.32 -9.70
N GLN A 22 7.98 15.36 -9.14
CA GLN A 22 9.43 15.58 -9.21
C GLN A 22 10.26 14.61 -8.34
N GLU A 23 9.66 13.62 -7.66
CA GLU A 23 10.43 12.59 -6.94
C GLU A 23 10.76 11.39 -7.85
N ASN A 24 12.04 11.20 -8.15
CA ASN A 24 12.54 9.98 -8.79
C ASN A 24 12.49 8.83 -7.77
N PHE A 25 11.41 8.05 -7.78
CA PHE A 25 11.21 6.87 -6.94
C PHE A 25 12.30 5.79 -7.11
N THR A 26 13.11 5.87 -8.17
CA THR A 26 14.20 4.94 -8.48
C THR A 26 15.38 5.00 -7.50
N ASP A 27 15.50 6.04 -6.68
CA ASP A 27 16.70 6.25 -5.84
C ASP A 27 16.54 5.78 -4.39
N LYS A 28 15.31 5.46 -3.95
CA LYS A 28 15.04 4.97 -2.58
C LYS A 28 15.09 3.45 -2.53
N VAL A 29 16.30 2.92 -2.38
CA VAL A 29 16.57 1.49 -2.17
C VAL A 29 16.84 1.25 -0.69
N ASP A 30 16.14 0.29 -0.07
CA ASP A 30 16.42 -0.07 1.32
C ASP A 30 17.68 -0.96 1.45
N HIS A 31 18.12 -1.19 2.69
CA HIS A 31 19.28 -2.05 2.98
C HIS A 31 19.17 -3.48 2.43
N ASN A 32 17.98 -3.92 2.01
CA ASN A 32 17.74 -5.22 1.41
C ASN A 32 17.74 -5.18 -0.13
N GLY A 33 18.08 -4.04 -0.75
CA GLY A 33 18.05 -3.88 -2.19
C GLY A 33 16.63 -3.73 -2.76
N THR A 34 15.62 -3.50 -1.92
CA THR A 34 14.22 -3.35 -2.35
C THR A 34 13.92 -1.89 -2.64
N ASN A 35 13.32 -1.62 -3.80
CA ASN A 35 12.88 -0.29 -4.22
C ASN A 35 11.34 -0.22 -4.22
N LEU A 36 10.77 0.97 -4.02
CA LEU A 36 9.34 1.30 -4.20
C LEU A 36 8.77 0.76 -5.52
N VAL A 37 9.51 0.84 -6.63
CA VAL A 37 9.06 0.32 -7.94
C VAL A 37 8.84 -1.21 -7.90
N THR A 38 9.70 -1.95 -7.20
CA THR A 38 9.59 -3.41 -7.05
C THR A 38 8.42 -3.83 -6.14
N ILE A 39 7.90 -2.89 -5.33
CA ILE A 39 6.80 -3.10 -4.40
C ILE A 39 5.47 -2.75 -5.07
N VAL A 40 5.41 -1.68 -5.86
CA VAL A 40 4.21 -1.29 -6.62
C VAL A 40 3.83 -2.34 -7.67
N GLY A 41 4.82 -3.03 -8.26
CA GLY A 41 4.58 -4.16 -9.17
C GLY A 41 4.10 -5.45 -8.48
N ARG A 42 3.99 -5.47 -7.15
CA ARG A 42 3.43 -6.58 -6.38
C ARG A 42 1.98 -6.29 -6.04
N ASP A 43 1.23 -7.36 -5.81
CA ASP A 43 -0.17 -7.29 -5.42
C ASP A 43 -0.37 -6.87 -3.94
N VAL A 44 0.28 -5.78 -3.54
CA VAL A 44 0.21 -5.25 -2.17
C VAL A 44 -1.17 -4.67 -1.88
N GLY A 45 -1.81 -4.11 -2.91
CA GLY A 45 -3.14 -3.54 -2.82
C GLY A 45 -4.19 -4.60 -2.49
N ASP A 46 -4.23 -5.71 -3.23
CA ASP A 46 -5.25 -6.72 -2.99
C ASP A 46 -4.97 -7.50 -1.70
N PHE A 47 -3.69 -7.77 -1.39
CA PHE A 47 -3.35 -8.32 -0.07
C PHE A 47 -3.84 -7.41 1.08
N ALA A 48 -3.62 -6.09 0.99
CA ALA A 48 -4.08 -5.18 2.03
C ALA A 48 -5.62 -5.13 2.13
N ARG A 49 -6.34 -5.23 1.00
CA ARG A 49 -7.81 -5.33 0.97
C ARG A 49 -8.30 -6.62 1.61
N GLU A 50 -7.65 -7.75 1.35
CA GLU A 50 -7.95 -9.02 2.02
C GLU A 50 -7.75 -8.92 3.53
N VAL A 51 -6.64 -8.33 3.97
CA VAL A 51 -6.40 -8.09 5.40
C VAL A 51 -7.48 -7.17 6.00
N MET A 52 -7.94 -6.14 5.27
CA MET A 52 -9.08 -5.32 5.72
C MET A 52 -10.36 -6.14 5.88
N ARG A 53 -10.64 -7.07 4.97
CA ARG A 53 -11.84 -7.93 5.04
C ARG A 53 -11.81 -8.88 6.23
N VAL A 54 -10.62 -9.31 6.65
CA VAL A 54 -10.43 -10.15 7.84
C VAL A 54 -10.54 -9.34 9.13
N LEU A 55 -9.96 -8.13 9.17
CA LEU A 55 -9.88 -7.34 10.41
C LEU A 55 -11.15 -6.56 10.75
N TYR A 56 -11.95 -6.19 9.75
CA TYR A 56 -13.12 -5.33 9.92
C TYR A 56 -14.36 -5.98 9.34
N SER A 57 -15.51 -5.79 9.98
CA SER A 57 -16.79 -6.24 9.43
C SER A 57 -17.16 -5.49 8.16
N GLU A 58 -18.07 -6.04 7.37
CA GLU A 58 -18.59 -5.34 6.18
C GLU A 58 -19.23 -3.99 6.55
N GLU A 59 -20.01 -3.96 7.64
CA GLU A 59 -20.61 -2.74 8.16
C GLU A 59 -19.56 -1.70 8.53
N GLU A 60 -18.47 -2.10 9.20
CA GLU A 60 -17.36 -1.21 9.53
C GLU A 60 -16.72 -0.64 8.27
N ARG A 61 -16.42 -1.48 7.26
CA ARG A 61 -15.84 -1.04 5.99
C ARG A 61 -16.74 -0.06 5.23
N LYS A 62 -18.06 -0.25 5.30
CA LYS A 62 -19.02 0.68 4.67
C LYS A 62 -19.09 2.01 5.43
N THR A 63 -19.22 1.97 6.75
CA THR A 63 -19.59 3.16 7.53
C THR A 63 -18.41 4.00 8.01
N HIS A 64 -17.20 3.44 8.06
CA HIS A 64 -16.02 4.09 8.64
C HIS A 64 -15.02 4.63 7.59
N ILE A 65 -14.02 5.36 8.08
CA ILE A 65 -12.91 5.94 7.30
C ILE A 65 -11.54 5.45 7.80
N LEU A 66 -10.50 5.58 6.98
CA LEU A 66 -9.13 5.21 7.37
C LEU A 66 -8.55 6.16 8.44
N PRO A 67 -7.83 5.64 9.45
CA PRO A 67 -7.00 6.44 10.36
C PRO A 67 -5.72 6.94 9.69
N PRO A 68 -5.11 8.07 10.13
CA PRO A 68 -5.75 9.12 10.90
C PRO A 68 -6.76 9.84 10.00
N GLY A 69 -8.01 9.87 10.45
CA GLY A 69 -9.07 10.62 9.79
C GLY A 69 -9.71 11.51 10.85
N ARG A 70 -9.72 12.83 10.62
CA ARG A 70 -10.60 13.70 11.41
C ARG A 70 -12.03 13.40 10.97
N SER A 71 -12.97 13.39 11.91
CA SER A 71 -14.41 13.26 11.65
C SER A 71 -14.89 14.46 10.83
N HIS A 72 -14.57 14.49 9.54
CA HIS A 72 -14.92 15.60 8.65
C HIS A 72 -16.34 15.47 8.11
N LEU A 73 -16.99 14.31 8.31
CA LEU A 73 -18.26 13.95 7.69
C LEU A 73 -19.11 13.02 8.59
N SER A 74 -19.07 13.17 9.92
CA SER A 74 -19.77 12.33 10.91
C SER A 74 -19.34 10.86 11.00
N ARG A 75 -18.41 10.41 10.15
CA ARG A 75 -17.93 9.03 10.12
C ARG A 75 -16.79 8.80 11.11
N LYS A 76 -16.90 7.71 11.85
CA LYS A 76 -15.86 7.29 12.80
C LYS A 76 -14.66 6.68 12.04
N PRO A 77 -13.43 6.92 12.50
CA PRO A 77 -12.28 6.19 11.97
C PRO A 77 -12.36 4.72 12.36
N LEU A 78 -11.81 3.83 11.53
CA LEU A 78 -11.59 2.43 11.90
C LEU A 78 -10.74 2.34 13.17
N ASP A 79 -10.89 1.23 13.91
CA ASP A 79 -10.11 1.00 15.12
C ASP A 79 -8.60 1.09 14.83
N SER A 80 -7.92 1.96 15.57
CA SER A 80 -6.52 2.31 15.29
C SER A 80 -5.56 1.16 15.60
N ASN A 81 -5.90 0.28 16.54
CA ASN A 81 -5.07 -0.88 16.88
C ASN A 81 -5.13 -1.93 15.76
N ARG A 82 -6.33 -2.26 15.28
CA ARG A 82 -6.50 -3.11 14.08
C ARG A 82 -5.85 -2.48 12.84
N PHE A 83 -5.86 -1.16 12.74
CA PHE A 83 -5.23 -0.48 11.62
C PHE A 83 -3.70 -0.59 11.68
N ALA A 84 -3.10 -0.49 12.87
CA ALA A 84 -1.68 -0.76 13.05
C ALA A 84 -1.32 -2.21 12.65
N LEU A 85 -2.16 -3.20 13.03
CA LEU A 85 -1.98 -4.59 12.63
C LEU A 85 -2.01 -4.79 11.11
N LEU A 86 -2.92 -4.11 10.40
CA LEU A 86 -2.93 -4.12 8.94
C LEU A 86 -1.60 -3.61 8.37
N ASN A 87 -1.12 -2.48 8.89
CA ASN A 87 0.11 -1.88 8.39
C ASN A 87 1.32 -2.77 8.65
N ASP A 88 1.40 -3.39 9.83
CA ASP A 88 2.45 -4.35 10.18
C ASP A 88 2.35 -5.64 9.34
N ALA A 89 1.14 -6.17 9.10
CA ALA A 89 0.95 -7.35 8.27
C ALA A 89 1.46 -7.12 6.84
N VAL A 90 1.14 -5.97 6.24
CA VAL A 90 1.66 -5.60 4.91
C VAL A 90 3.18 -5.43 4.95
N ARG A 91 3.70 -4.67 5.93
CA ARG A 91 5.14 -4.43 6.07
C ARG A 91 5.94 -5.73 6.19
N VAL A 92 5.48 -6.66 7.03
CA VAL A 92 6.14 -7.96 7.25
C VAL A 92 6.01 -8.85 6.03
N LYS A 93 4.81 -8.96 5.43
CA LYS A 93 4.56 -9.80 4.24
C LYS A 93 5.50 -9.45 3.08
N TYR A 94 5.73 -8.16 2.86
CA TYR A 94 6.57 -7.67 1.77
C TYR A 94 8.01 -7.34 2.19
N ARG A 95 8.38 -7.63 3.44
CA ARG A 95 9.73 -7.41 4.02
C ARG A 95 10.22 -5.97 3.87
N LEU A 96 9.31 -5.02 4.09
CA LEU A 96 9.57 -3.60 3.91
C LEU A 96 10.24 -3.01 5.16
N SER A 97 11.29 -2.23 4.96
CA SER A 97 11.80 -1.36 6.02
C SER A 97 10.74 -0.34 6.43
N LYS A 98 10.79 0.13 7.67
CA LYS A 98 9.79 1.08 8.20
C LYS A 98 9.72 2.35 7.35
N HIS A 99 10.87 2.95 7.03
CA HIS A 99 10.94 4.17 6.23
C HIS A 99 10.37 3.99 4.82
N LEU A 100 10.69 2.88 4.16
CA LEU A 100 10.18 2.57 2.82
C LEU A 100 8.66 2.31 2.85
N TYR A 101 8.20 1.64 3.91
CA TYR A 101 6.79 1.38 4.12
C TYR A 101 6.00 2.68 4.35
N ASP A 102 6.51 3.60 5.16
CA ASP A 102 5.81 4.85 5.47
C ASP A 102 5.59 5.70 4.20
N ASP A 103 6.61 5.82 3.34
CA ASP A 103 6.52 6.48 2.04
C ASP A 103 5.53 5.75 1.10
N PHE A 104 5.69 4.42 0.97
CA PHE A 104 4.79 3.60 0.16
C PHE A 104 3.33 3.70 0.61
N PHE A 105 3.11 3.65 1.92
CA PHE A 105 1.79 3.71 2.51
C PHE A 105 1.14 5.07 2.22
N LYS A 106 1.86 6.15 2.45
CA LYS A 106 1.37 7.52 2.27
C LYS A 106 0.95 7.79 0.82
N TYR A 107 1.79 7.42 -0.14
CA TYR A 107 1.60 7.82 -1.54
C TYR A 107 0.88 6.77 -2.41
N HIS A 108 0.92 5.48 -2.05
CA HIS A 108 0.38 4.41 -2.89
C HIS A 108 -0.69 3.56 -2.23
N LEU A 109 -0.48 3.09 -0.99
CA LEU A 109 -1.41 2.16 -0.37
C LEU A 109 -2.66 2.86 0.19
N ARG A 110 -2.47 3.98 0.89
CA ARG A 110 -3.56 4.71 1.54
C ARG A 110 -4.66 5.15 0.56
N PRO A 111 -4.35 5.73 -0.63
CA PRO A 111 -5.37 6.05 -1.62
C PRO A 111 -6.17 4.81 -2.04
N LYS A 112 -5.50 3.70 -2.37
CA LYS A 112 -6.16 2.45 -2.78
C LYS A 112 -7.08 1.86 -1.71
N LEU A 113 -6.69 1.95 -0.43
CA LEU A 113 -7.52 1.51 0.69
C LEU A 113 -8.71 2.45 0.90
N SER A 114 -8.53 3.76 0.68
CA SER A 114 -9.61 4.74 0.78
C SER A 114 -10.65 4.49 -0.32
N ASP A 115 -10.19 4.28 -1.56
CA ASP A 115 -11.03 3.95 -2.71
C ASP A 115 -11.79 2.64 -2.48
N PHE A 116 -11.13 1.62 -1.95
CA PHE A 116 -11.77 0.37 -1.56
C PHE A 116 -12.93 0.58 -0.58
N LEU A 117 -12.76 1.41 0.47
CA LEU A 117 -13.87 1.73 1.38
C LEU A 117 -15.01 2.50 0.68
N VAL A 118 -14.69 3.33 -0.32
CA VAL A 118 -15.70 4.02 -1.14
C VAL A 118 -16.45 3.02 -2.02
N GLU A 119 -15.77 2.03 -2.60
CA GLU A 119 -16.37 0.97 -3.40
C GLU A 119 -17.27 0.06 -2.55
N GLU A 120 -16.82 -0.37 -1.37
CA GLU A 120 -17.62 -1.21 -0.46
C GLU A 120 -18.96 -0.52 -0.10
N ARG A 121 -18.96 0.82 0.03
CA ARG A 121 -20.18 1.62 0.25
C ARG A 121 -21.15 1.66 -0.93
N ARG A 122 -20.64 1.60 -2.16
CA ARG A 122 -21.45 1.74 -3.38
C ARG A 122 -22.11 0.44 -3.83
N ARG A 123 -21.74 -0.70 -3.23
CA ARG A 123 -22.27 -2.03 -3.57
C ARG A 123 -23.65 -2.32 -2.94
N GLU A 124 -24.45 -1.29 -2.72
CA GLU A 124 -25.84 -1.38 -2.22
C GLU A 124 -26.85 -1.34 -3.37
#